data_AF-D6PNR4-F1
#
_entry.id   AF-D6PNR4-F1
#
_cell.length_a   1.000
_cell.length_b   1.000
_cell.length_c   1.000
_cell.angle_alpha   90.00
_cell.angle_beta   90.00
_cell.angle_gamma   90.00
#
_symmetry.space_group_name_H-M   'P 1'
#
loop_
_entity.id
_entity.type
_entity.pdbx_description
1 polymer ?
#
loop_
_entity_poly.entity_id
_entity_poly.type
_entity_poly.pdbx_seq_one_letter_code
_entity_poly.pdbx_strand_id
1 'polypeptide(L)'
;NLSRSSIAAIEAARVDRKPWTGELAQIWRKRGKCPLTPNETVLMLQSLNIPTSTNIYLAAGDGLMEMEGFTSVYTNVFTKSVLLNQEDFTRMHGNTKAALDYHVSINSDAYVATYFGNMDKIVAAMRTYKRMHNTLFLSRKAFAELTSQGLEGVALKKALWEV
;
A
#
# COMPACT_ATOMS: atom_id res chain seq x y z
N ASN A 1 -30.54 -11.82 -0.47
CA ASN A 1 -31.29 -10.97 -1.41
C ASN A 1 -31.38 -9.57 -0.85
N LEU A 2 -30.81 -8.59 -1.56
CA LEU A 2 -30.94 -7.18 -1.20
C LEU A 2 -32.34 -6.68 -1.57
N SER A 3 -32.84 -5.68 -0.83
CA SER A 3 -34.12 -5.04 -1.15
C SER A 3 -34.04 -4.25 -2.46
N ARG A 4 -35.18 -3.97 -3.10
CA ARG A 4 -35.22 -3.14 -4.33
C ARG A 4 -34.59 -1.76 -4.12
N SER A 5 -34.81 -1.14 -2.96
CA SER A 5 -34.20 0.16 -2.62
C SER A 5 -32.69 0.05 -2.45
N SER A 6 -32.20 -1.04 -1.85
CA SER A 6 -30.76 -1.30 -1.74
C SER A 6 -30.11 -1.53 -3.10
N ILE A 7 -30.77 -2.25 -4.01
CA ILE A 7 -30.29 -2.48 -5.38
C ILE A 7 -30.24 -1.15 -6.15
N ALA A 8 -31.32 -0.36 -6.11
CA ALA A 8 -31.37 0.95 -6.76
C ALA A 8 -30.31 1.92 -6.22
N ALA A 9 -30.05 1.92 -4.90
CA ALA A 9 -29.00 2.72 -4.30
C ALA A 9 -27.59 2.28 -4.76
N ILE A 10 -27.34 0.98 -4.88
CA ILE A 10 -26.07 0.44 -5.40
C ILE A 10 -25.89 0.82 -6.86
N GLU A 11 -26.94 0.71 -7.68
CA GLU A 11 -26.91 1.07 -9.10
C GLU A 11 -26.65 2.58 -9.28
N ALA A 12 -27.34 3.43 -8.52
CA ALA A 12 -27.10 4.88 -8.51
C ALA A 12 -25.65 5.22 -8.10
N ALA A 13 -25.08 4.51 -7.12
CA ALA A 13 -23.71 4.71 -6.66
C ALA A 13 -22.63 4.14 -7.60
N ARG A 14 -23.01 3.32 -8.59
CA ARG A 14 -22.09 2.77 -9.60
C ARG A 14 -21.87 3.72 -10.78
N VAL A 15 -22.86 4.56 -11.11
CA VAL A 15 -22.82 5.41 -12.31
C VAL A 15 -21.95 6.66 -12.11
N ASP A 16 -21.84 7.18 -10.89
CA ASP A 16 -21.12 8.44 -10.60
C ASP A 16 -19.87 8.24 -9.74
N ARG A 17 -18.95 7.39 -10.20
CA ARG A 17 -17.57 7.43 -9.72
C ARG A 17 -16.72 8.10 -10.78
N LYS A 18 -16.65 9.44 -10.76
CA LYS A 18 -15.61 10.16 -11.50
C LYS A 18 -14.27 9.50 -11.18
N PRO A 19 -13.51 9.03 -12.19
CA PRO A 19 -12.16 8.55 -11.96
C PRO A 19 -11.40 9.63 -11.19
N TRP A 20 -10.72 9.25 -10.11
CA TRP A 20 -9.84 10.15 -9.38
C TRP A 20 -8.57 10.34 -10.22
N THR A 21 -8.69 11.09 -11.31
CA THR A 21 -7.62 11.37 -12.29
C THR A 21 -7.46 12.89 -12.46
N GLY A 22 -6.35 13.30 -13.08
CA GLY A 22 -6.07 14.71 -13.34
C GLY A 22 -5.96 15.56 -12.06
N GLU A 23 -6.54 16.76 -12.09
CA GLU A 23 -6.41 17.76 -11.02
C GLU A 23 -6.97 17.28 -9.67
N LEU A 24 -8.09 16.55 -9.67
CA LEU A 24 -8.67 16.01 -8.44
C LEU A 24 -7.71 15.01 -7.77
N ALA A 25 -7.08 14.13 -8.54
CA ALA A 25 -6.09 13.21 -8.00
C ALA A 25 -4.92 13.95 -7.35
N GLN A 26 -4.44 15.02 -8.00
CA GLN A 26 -3.36 15.85 -7.49
C GLN A 26 -3.75 16.55 -6.18
N ILE A 27 -4.97 17.10 -6.08
CA ILE A 27 -5.47 17.75 -4.86
C ILE A 27 -5.52 16.75 -3.70
N TRP A 28 -6.04 15.55 -3.92
CA TRP A 28 -6.13 14.52 -2.88
C TRP A 28 -4.77 13.99 -2.45
N ARG A 29 -3.84 13.87 -3.40
CA ARG A 29 -2.46 13.49 -3.14
C ARG A 29 -1.72 14.55 -2.31
N LYS A 30 -1.85 15.85 -2.64
CA LYS A 30 -1.34 16.97 -1.82
C LYS A 30 -1.98 17.06 -0.44
N ARG A 31 -3.17 16.47 -0.24
CA ARG A 31 -3.80 16.32 1.09
C ARG A 31 -3.35 15.06 1.84
N GLY A 32 -2.45 14.25 1.27
CA GLY A 32 -2.00 12.98 1.85
C GLY A 32 -3.12 11.93 1.96
N LYS A 33 -4.17 12.03 1.14
CA LYS A 33 -5.35 11.14 1.21
C LYS A 33 -5.25 9.94 0.28
N CYS A 34 -4.36 9.96 -0.71
CA CYS A 34 -4.10 8.82 -1.58
C CYS A 34 -3.08 7.87 -0.94
N PRO A 35 -3.19 6.54 -1.17
CA PRO A 35 -2.06 5.62 -1.03
C PRO A 35 -0.93 5.97 -1.99
N LEU A 36 0.29 5.55 -1.68
CA LEU A 36 1.39 5.57 -2.66
C LEU A 36 1.06 4.64 -3.84
N THR A 37 1.44 5.05 -5.05
CA THR A 37 1.41 4.16 -6.23
C THR A 37 2.56 3.14 -6.16
N PRO A 38 2.53 2.07 -6.97
CA PRO A 38 3.68 1.16 -7.09
C PRO A 38 4.99 1.91 -7.40
N ASN A 39 4.99 2.82 -8.37
CA ASN A 39 6.18 3.64 -8.71
C ASN A 39 6.66 4.54 -7.57
N GLU A 40 5.74 5.19 -6.85
CA GLU A 40 6.11 6.00 -5.69
C GLU A 40 6.65 5.15 -4.53
N THR A 41 6.13 3.93 -4.39
CA THR A 41 6.64 2.98 -3.40
C THR A 41 8.06 2.58 -3.76
N VAL A 42 8.38 2.35 -5.05
CA VAL A 42 9.75 2.13 -5.51
C VAL A 42 10.66 3.31 -5.17
N LEU A 43 10.24 4.54 -5.52
CA LEU A 43 11.03 5.74 -5.26
C LEU A 43 11.32 5.89 -3.76
N MET A 44 10.32 5.63 -2.92
CA MET A 44 10.47 5.64 -1.47
C MET A 44 11.47 4.57 -1.00
N LEU A 45 11.36 3.32 -1.44
CA LEU A 45 12.27 2.25 -1.05
C LEU A 45 13.71 2.53 -1.51
N GLN A 46 13.90 3.06 -2.73
CA GLN A 46 15.20 3.48 -3.24
C GLN A 46 15.79 4.64 -2.43
N SER A 47 14.97 5.63 -2.04
CA SER A 47 15.43 6.74 -1.19
C SER A 47 15.99 6.24 0.16
N LEU A 48 15.45 5.13 0.66
CA LEU A 48 15.89 4.47 1.89
C LEU A 48 17.11 3.55 1.69
N ASN A 49 17.61 3.40 0.46
CA ASN A 49 18.63 2.44 0.05
C ASN A 49 18.25 0.97 0.32
N ILE A 50 16.98 0.61 0.15
CA ILE A 50 16.54 -0.79 0.23
C ILE A 50 17.05 -1.55 -1.00
N PRO A 51 17.87 -2.61 -0.85
CA PRO A 51 18.42 -3.36 -1.96
C PRO A 51 17.35 -3.93 -2.87
N THR A 52 17.54 -3.91 -4.18
CA THR A 52 16.60 -4.45 -5.16
C THR A 52 16.41 -5.98 -5.07
N SER A 53 17.36 -6.67 -4.45
CA SER A 53 17.28 -8.10 -4.12
C SER A 53 16.44 -8.41 -2.87
N THR A 54 15.91 -7.40 -2.17
CA THR A 54 15.11 -7.59 -0.96
C THR A 54 13.85 -8.39 -1.29
N ASN A 55 13.56 -9.41 -0.47
CA ASN A 55 12.29 -10.14 -0.54
C ASN A 55 11.16 -9.24 -0.06
N ILE A 56 10.19 -8.96 -0.92
CA ILE A 56 9.06 -8.08 -0.61
C ILE A 56 7.78 -8.88 -0.69
N TYR A 57 7.06 -8.93 0.43
CA TYR A 57 5.68 -9.42 0.45
C TYR A 57 4.71 -8.24 0.30
N LEU A 58 3.86 -8.29 -0.73
CA LEU A 58 2.83 -7.29 -0.97
C LEU A 58 1.52 -7.70 -0.31
N ALA A 59 1.26 -7.08 0.84
CA ALA A 59 -0.01 -7.14 1.56
C ALA A 59 -1.08 -6.24 0.90
N ALA A 60 -1.43 -6.54 -0.36
CA ALA A 60 -2.38 -5.76 -1.16
C ALA A 60 -3.64 -6.56 -1.50
N GLY A 61 -4.74 -5.86 -1.79
CA GLY A 61 -5.94 -6.48 -2.35
C GLY A 61 -5.74 -6.91 -3.80
N ASP A 62 -6.69 -7.69 -4.32
CA ASP A 62 -6.63 -8.31 -5.66
C ASP A 62 -6.78 -7.31 -6.83
N GLY A 63 -6.83 -6.00 -6.56
CA GLY A 63 -7.06 -4.93 -7.54
C GLY A 63 -5.91 -3.94 -7.71
N LEU A 64 -4.69 -4.33 -7.32
CA LEU A 64 -3.51 -3.48 -7.49
C LEU A 64 -3.14 -3.41 -8.98
N MET A 65 -3.16 -2.20 -9.55
CA MET A 65 -2.82 -1.94 -10.95
C MET A 65 -1.38 -1.43 -11.06
N GLU A 66 -0.81 -1.46 -12.27
CA GLU A 66 0.52 -0.89 -12.60
C GLU A 66 1.67 -1.51 -11.79
N MET A 67 1.58 -2.82 -11.55
CA MET A 67 2.59 -3.56 -10.78
C MET A 67 3.94 -3.65 -11.49
N GLU A 68 3.95 -3.50 -12.82
CA GLU A 68 5.15 -3.55 -13.67
C GLU A 68 6.19 -2.51 -13.25
N GLY A 69 5.73 -1.34 -12.83
CA GLY A 69 6.59 -0.28 -12.30
C GLY A 69 7.34 -0.69 -11.04
N PHE A 70 6.72 -1.53 -10.20
CA PHE A 70 7.35 -2.08 -9.01
C PHE A 70 8.25 -3.27 -9.31
N THR A 71 7.74 -4.24 -10.08
CA THR A 71 8.42 -5.51 -10.36
C THR A 71 9.59 -5.37 -11.34
N SER A 72 9.66 -4.27 -12.10
CA SER A 72 10.84 -3.94 -12.92
C SER A 72 12.07 -3.55 -12.10
N VAL A 73 11.89 -3.13 -10.84
CA VAL A 73 12.98 -2.72 -9.94
C VAL A 73 13.23 -3.75 -8.85
N TYR A 74 12.17 -4.25 -8.21
CA TYR A 74 12.25 -5.31 -7.19
C TYR A 74 11.74 -6.61 -7.79
N THR A 75 12.63 -7.60 -7.92
CA THR A 75 12.30 -8.86 -8.61
C THR A 75 11.78 -9.94 -7.67
N ASN A 76 12.15 -9.89 -6.38
CA ASN A 76 11.75 -10.87 -5.38
C ASN A 76 10.44 -10.46 -4.70
N VAL A 77 9.36 -10.40 -5.48
CA VAL A 77 8.05 -9.93 -5.04
C VAL A 77 7.09 -11.09 -4.88
N PHE A 78 6.54 -11.21 -3.68
CA PHE A 78 5.64 -12.27 -3.27
C PHE A 78 4.29 -11.68 -2.88
N THR A 79 3.23 -12.43 -3.13
CA THR A 79 1.87 -12.10 -2.71
C THR A 79 1.27 -13.31 -2.00
N LYS A 80 0.11 -13.11 -1.38
CA LYS A 80 -0.61 -14.18 -0.70
C LYS A 80 -0.97 -15.38 -1.61
N SER A 81 -1.02 -15.19 -2.93
CA SER A 81 -1.27 -16.28 -3.88
C SER A 81 -0.09 -17.24 -4.03
N VAL A 82 1.13 -16.81 -3.68
CA VAL A 82 2.32 -17.68 -3.72
C VAL A 82 2.37 -18.60 -2.49
N LEU A 83 1.72 -18.21 -1.39
CA LEU A 83 1.72 -18.96 -0.13
C LEU A 83 0.69 -20.11 -0.10
N LEU A 84 -0.20 -20.18 -1.10
CA LEU A 84 -1.35 -21.07 -1.11
C LEU A 84 -1.48 -21.76 -2.46
N ASN A 85 -2.08 -22.95 -2.49
CA ASN A 85 -2.49 -23.54 -3.76
C ASN A 85 -3.69 -22.75 -4.34
N GLN A 86 -3.92 -22.92 -5.65
CA GLN A 86 -4.94 -22.17 -6.38
C GLN A 86 -6.37 -22.42 -5.86
N GLU A 87 -6.66 -23.64 -5.40
CA GLU A 87 -7.98 -24.02 -4.90
C GLU A 87 -8.29 -23.29 -3.58
N ASP A 88 -7.38 -23.36 -2.61
CA ASP A 88 -7.51 -22.72 -1.31
C ASP A 88 -7.60 -21.20 -1.47
N PHE A 89 -6.77 -20.62 -2.34
CA PHE A 89 -6.81 -19.18 -2.62
C PHE A 89 -8.18 -18.72 -3.16
N THR A 90 -8.78 -19.52 -4.05
CA THR A 90 -10.08 -19.20 -4.67
C THR A 90 -11.24 -19.35 -3.68
N ARG A 91 -11.14 -20.33 -2.77
CA ARG A 91 -12.15 -20.59 -1.73
C ARG A 91 -12.08 -19.61 -0.56
N MET A 92 -10.94 -18.96 -0.35
CA MET A 92 -10.76 -18.00 0.74
C MET A 92 -11.55 -16.71 0.53
N HIS A 93 -12.33 -16.35 1.56
CA HIS A 93 -12.98 -15.05 1.65
C HIS A 93 -11.96 -13.92 1.86
N GLY A 94 -12.35 -12.69 1.51
CA GLY A 94 -11.49 -11.50 1.64
C GLY A 94 -10.93 -11.29 3.04
N ASN A 95 -11.71 -11.58 4.10
CA ASN A 95 -11.24 -11.47 5.48
C ASN A 95 -10.14 -12.48 5.80
N THR A 96 -10.21 -13.70 5.27
CA THR A 96 -9.17 -14.72 5.47
C THR A 96 -7.90 -14.34 4.73
N LYS A 97 -8.02 -13.78 3.51
CA LYS A 97 -6.88 -13.22 2.76
C LYS A 97 -6.21 -12.08 3.54
N ALA A 98 -7.01 -11.17 4.13
CA ALA A 98 -6.50 -10.09 4.96
C ALA A 98 -5.82 -10.60 6.25
N ALA A 99 -6.33 -11.68 6.85
CA ALA A 99 -5.71 -12.30 8.02
C ALA A 99 -4.32 -12.89 7.69
N LEU A 100 -4.13 -13.45 6.49
CA LEU A 100 -2.83 -13.91 6.01
C LEU A 100 -1.85 -12.72 5.81
N ASP A 101 -2.32 -11.64 5.18
CA ASP A 101 -1.53 -10.42 5.04
C ASP A 101 -1.10 -9.85 6.41
N TYR A 102 -2.01 -9.88 7.38
CA TYR A 102 -1.73 -9.46 8.76
C TYR A 102 -0.63 -10.32 9.37
N HIS A 103 -0.76 -11.65 9.26
CA HIS A 103 0.18 -12.59 9.82
C HIS A 103 1.60 -12.37 9.27
N VAL A 104 1.75 -12.21 7.95
CA VAL A 104 3.06 -11.94 7.34
C VAL A 104 3.60 -10.58 7.80
N SER A 105 2.76 -9.54 7.82
CA SER A 105 3.16 -8.17 8.20
C SER A 105 3.67 -8.05 9.64
N ILE A 106 3.08 -8.77 10.59
CA ILE A 106 3.53 -8.75 12.00
C ILE A 106 4.72 -9.65 12.29
N ASN A 107 5.20 -10.41 11.30
CA ASN A 107 6.35 -11.32 11.43
C ASN A 107 7.49 -10.97 10.47
N SER A 108 7.35 -9.95 9.62
CA SER A 108 8.39 -9.50 8.68
C SER A 108 9.50 -8.68 9.35
N ASP A 109 10.73 -8.73 8.84
CA ASP A 109 11.85 -7.96 9.42
C ASP A 109 11.59 -6.45 9.42
N ALA A 110 10.94 -5.94 8.37
CA ALA A 110 10.49 -4.55 8.25
C ALA A 110 9.05 -4.48 7.74
N TYR A 111 8.36 -3.40 8.07
CA TYR A 111 7.02 -3.11 7.57
C TYR A 111 6.93 -1.67 7.08
N VAL A 112 6.34 -1.47 5.91
CA VAL A 112 6.08 -0.13 5.36
C VAL A 112 4.63 -0.03 4.94
N ALA A 113 3.93 0.97 5.45
CA ALA A 113 2.56 1.26 5.03
C ALA A 113 2.55 2.30 3.91
N THR A 114 1.91 1.96 2.78
CA THR A 114 1.65 2.90 1.67
C THR A 114 0.41 3.77 1.91
N TYR A 115 -0.43 3.39 2.88
CA TYR A 115 -1.58 4.12 3.38
C TYR A 115 -1.80 3.76 4.85
N PHE A 116 -2.11 4.73 5.72
CA PHE A 116 -2.36 4.43 7.14
C PHE A 116 -3.84 4.16 7.40
N GLY A 117 -4.26 2.89 7.24
CA GLY A 117 -5.60 2.39 7.48
C GLY A 117 -5.75 1.68 8.83
N ASN A 118 -6.87 0.97 9.02
CA ASN A 118 -7.12 0.21 10.24
C ASN A 118 -6.20 -1.01 10.38
N MET A 119 -5.86 -1.65 9.28
CA MET A 119 -4.90 -2.75 9.23
C MET A 119 -3.54 -2.31 9.76
N ASP A 120 -3.03 -1.19 9.25
CA ASP A 120 -1.71 -0.64 9.57
C ASP A 120 -1.59 -0.28 11.06
N LYS A 121 -2.68 0.22 11.68
CA LYS A 121 -2.75 0.47 13.13
C LYS A 121 -2.56 -0.81 13.95
N ILE A 122 -3.24 -1.89 13.56
CA ILE A 122 -3.17 -3.17 14.28
C ILE A 122 -1.80 -3.82 14.07
N VAL A 123 -1.26 -3.76 12.85
CA VAL A 123 0.11 -4.22 12.55
C VAL A 123 1.14 -3.45 13.38
N ALA A 124 1.04 -2.11 13.43
CA ALA A 124 1.93 -1.27 14.23
C ALA A 124 1.92 -1.65 15.71
N ALA A 125 0.72 -1.80 16.29
CA ALA A 125 0.54 -2.20 17.68
C ALA A 125 1.18 -3.57 17.96
N MET A 126 0.93 -4.56 17.10
CA MET A 126 1.46 -5.91 17.30
C MET A 126 2.97 -5.99 17.10
N ARG A 127 3.53 -5.30 16.10
CA ARG A 127 4.99 -5.19 15.90
C ARG A 127 5.65 -4.50 17.09
N THR A 128 5.03 -3.46 17.64
CA THR A 128 5.51 -2.77 18.84
C THR A 128 5.52 -3.72 20.05
N TYR A 129 4.44 -4.47 20.26
CA TYR A 129 4.37 -5.49 21.32
C TYR A 129 5.48 -6.54 21.18
N LYS A 130 5.80 -6.96 19.95
CA LYS A 130 6.90 -7.88 19.63
C LYS A 130 8.30 -7.26 19.63
N ARG A 131 8.44 -5.96 19.94
CA ARG A 131 9.71 -5.21 19.88
C ARG A 131 10.34 -5.21 18.47
N MET A 132 9.50 -5.19 17.44
CA MET A 132 9.93 -5.07 16.05
C MET A 132 9.90 -3.60 15.63
N HIS A 133 11.07 -2.96 15.66
CA HIS A 133 11.17 -1.50 15.56
C HIS A 133 11.21 -0.97 14.12
N ASN A 134 11.51 -1.82 13.13
CA ASN A 134 11.52 -1.44 11.72
C ASN A 134 10.09 -1.36 11.16
N THR A 135 9.39 -0.29 11.49
CA THR A 135 8.00 -0.03 11.06
C THR A 135 7.90 1.41 10.58
N LEU A 136 7.68 1.60 9.27
CA LEU A 136 7.69 2.91 8.62
C LEU A 136 6.27 3.36 8.24
N PHE A 137 5.91 4.56 8.70
CA PHE A 137 4.73 5.31 8.29
C PHE A 137 5.20 6.68 7.80
N LEU A 138 5.21 6.90 6.49
CA LEU A 138 5.62 8.19 5.93
C LEU A 138 4.48 9.22 5.96
N SER A 139 4.84 10.50 6.09
CA SER A 139 3.92 11.60 5.79
C SER A 139 3.64 11.61 4.29
N ARG A 140 2.52 11.02 3.87
CA ARG A 140 2.13 10.96 2.45
C ARG A 140 1.92 12.33 1.83
N LYS A 141 1.50 13.31 2.65
CA LYS A 141 1.42 14.71 2.24
C LYS A 141 2.81 15.25 1.92
N ALA A 142 3.75 15.13 2.86
CA ALA A 142 5.10 15.63 2.64
C ALA A 142 5.79 14.88 1.48
N PHE A 143 5.62 13.57 1.38
CA PHE A 143 6.12 12.79 0.26
C PHE A 143 5.60 13.31 -1.10
N ALA A 144 4.30 13.59 -1.21
CA ALA A 144 3.72 14.15 -2.42
C ALA A 144 4.24 15.56 -2.73
N GLU A 145 4.43 16.40 -1.71
CA GLU A 145 4.94 17.76 -1.87
C GLU A 145 6.42 17.75 -2.30
N LEU A 146 7.26 16.97 -1.62
CA LEU A 146 8.70 16.89 -1.89
C LEU A 146 8.99 16.26 -3.26
N THR A 147 8.29 15.19 -3.64
CA THR A 147 8.46 14.59 -4.97
C THR A 147 7.94 15.51 -6.08
N SER A 148 6.89 16.31 -5.83
CA SER A 148 6.44 17.34 -6.79
C SER A 148 7.45 18.47 -7.01
N GLN A 149 8.37 18.67 -6.07
CA GLN A 149 9.51 19.60 -6.19
C GLN A 149 10.72 18.95 -6.85
N GLY A 150 10.61 17.68 -7.27
CA GLY A 150 11.69 16.93 -7.91
C GLY A 150 12.71 16.33 -6.94
N LEU A 151 12.42 16.26 -5.64
CA LEU A 151 13.32 15.59 -4.71
C LEU A 151 13.26 14.07 -4.90
N GLU A 152 14.45 13.47 -4.98
CA GLU A 152 14.65 12.03 -5.08
C GLU A 152 15.87 11.56 -4.27
N GLY A 153 16.05 10.24 -4.16
CA GLY A 153 17.22 9.63 -3.54
C GLY A 153 17.51 10.14 -2.12
N VAL A 154 18.77 10.49 -1.86
CA VAL A 154 19.24 10.95 -0.54
C VAL A 154 18.59 12.27 -0.12
N ALA A 155 18.33 13.18 -1.07
CA ALA A 155 17.69 14.45 -0.79
C ALA A 155 16.25 14.26 -0.31
N LEU A 156 15.49 13.39 -0.98
CA LEU A 156 14.14 13.02 -0.56
C LEU A 156 14.14 12.35 0.81
N LYS A 157 15.04 11.38 1.04
CA LYS A 157 15.17 10.72 2.34
C LYS A 157 15.42 11.74 3.45
N LYS A 158 16.38 12.64 3.26
CA LYS A 158 16.72 13.65 4.27
C LYS A 158 15.53 14.55 4.58
N ALA A 159 14.88 15.10 3.55
CA ALA A 159 13.74 15.97 3.73
C ALA A 159 12.56 15.26 4.42
N LEU A 160 12.33 13.98 4.13
CA LEU A 160 11.29 13.17 4.80
C LEU A 160 11.54 12.95 6.29
N TRP A 161 12.78 13.08 6.78
CA TRP A 161 13.09 13.00 8.21
C TRP A 161 12.93 14.33 8.95
N GLU A 162 12.78 15.44 8.22
CA GLU A 162 12.68 16.80 8.78
C GLU A 162 11.22 17.30 8.88
N VAL A 163 10.25 16.49 8.47
CA VAL A 163 8.82 16.84 8.30
C VAL A 163 7.86 15.99 9.11
#